data_AF-A0A7V2LKW9-F1
#
_entry.id   AF-A0A7V2LKW9-F1
#
_cell.length_a   1.000
_cell.length_b   1.000
_cell.length_c   1.000
_cell.angle_alpha   90.00
_cell.angle_beta   90.00
_cell.angle_gamma   90.00
#
_symmetry.space_group_name_H-M   'P 1'
#
loop_
_entity.id
_entity.type
_entity.pdbx_description
1 polymer ?
#
loop_
_entity_poly.entity_id
_entity_poly.type
_entity_poly.pdbx_seq_one_letter_code
_entity_poly.pdbx_strand_id
1 'polypeptide(L)'
;TPRPPTRTPTPKPTATPSIALSAPILVSPGDETPFGGGKDAFIVLEWQNSGGLPAGIENVLYVGTVSGPDTVEWRFNEPMGHATEYDLRKANWLFDLGSQAHGRAFVWYVQAASITRDGDEVTNIAPVSPPSERRRFYWN
;
A
#
# COMPACT_ATOMS: atom_id res chain seq x y z
N THR A 1 60.88 17.01 4.29
CA THR A 1 59.63 17.47 4.92
C THR A 1 58.54 16.44 4.66
N PRO A 2 57.91 15.82 5.67
CA PRO A 2 56.87 14.81 5.44
C PRO A 2 55.56 15.46 4.99
N ARG A 3 54.87 14.84 4.01
CA ARG A 3 53.59 15.30 3.44
C ARG A 3 52.43 15.03 4.40
N PRO A 4 51.47 15.96 4.60
CA PRO A 4 50.35 15.73 5.50
C PRO A 4 49.40 14.65 4.95
N PRO A 5 48.77 13.83 5.81
CA PRO A 5 47.79 12.85 5.39
C PRO A 5 46.55 13.54 4.80
N THR A 6 46.10 13.03 3.64
CA THR A 6 44.87 13.48 2.98
C THR A 6 43.68 12.94 3.78
N ARG A 7 42.79 13.83 4.24
CA ARG A 7 41.57 13.43 4.97
C ARG A 7 40.58 12.81 3.98
N THR A 8 40.26 11.53 4.15
CA THR A 8 39.17 10.85 3.46
C THR A 8 37.83 11.48 3.88
N PRO A 9 36.93 11.84 2.94
CA PRO A 9 35.60 12.30 3.30
C PRO A 9 34.80 11.17 3.97
N THR A 10 34.31 11.42 5.18
CA THR A 10 33.43 10.52 5.92
C THR A 10 32.09 10.39 5.19
N PRO A 11 31.54 9.18 4.97
CA PRO A 11 30.20 9.03 4.42
C PRO A 11 29.18 9.73 5.33
N LYS A 12 28.39 10.64 4.75
CA LYS A 12 27.27 11.29 5.44
C LYS A 12 26.23 10.23 5.80
N PRO A 13 25.78 10.12 7.05
CA PRO A 13 24.72 9.19 7.40
C PRO A 13 23.46 9.56 6.59
N THR A 14 22.99 8.63 5.78
CA THR A 14 21.69 8.70 5.12
C THR A 14 20.63 8.72 6.23
N ALA A 15 19.79 9.76 6.27
CA ALA A 15 18.73 9.84 7.26
C ALA A 15 17.77 8.66 7.06
N THR A 16 17.71 7.76 8.02
CA THR A 16 16.64 6.77 8.11
C THR A 16 15.33 7.55 8.28
N PRO A 17 14.30 7.35 7.43
CA PRO A 17 13.02 7.98 7.66
C PRO A 17 12.51 7.57 9.05
N SER A 18 12.38 8.53 9.95
CA SER A 18 11.73 8.32 11.23
C SER A 18 10.26 8.06 10.95
N ILE A 19 9.71 6.95 11.44
CA ILE A 19 8.26 6.72 11.40
C ILE A 19 7.62 7.85 12.21
N ALA A 20 7.01 8.81 11.51
CA ALA A 20 6.51 10.05 12.08
C ALA A 20 5.00 10.22 11.89
N LEU A 21 4.39 9.40 11.04
CA LEU A 21 2.98 9.47 10.70
C LEU A 21 2.19 8.35 11.38
N SER A 22 0.96 8.67 11.77
CA SER A 22 -0.02 7.68 12.21
C SER A 22 -0.39 6.75 11.06
N ALA A 23 -0.81 5.52 11.40
CA ALA A 23 -1.33 4.59 10.41
C ALA A 23 -2.59 5.18 9.72
N PRO A 24 -2.76 4.97 8.40
CA PRO A 24 -4.03 5.23 7.75
C PRO A 24 -5.17 4.45 8.41
N ILE A 25 -6.36 5.04 8.43
CA ILE A 25 -7.57 4.46 9.03
C ILE A 25 -8.48 4.00 7.91
N LEU A 26 -8.83 2.72 7.89
CA LEU A 26 -9.74 2.19 6.88
C LEU A 26 -11.18 2.61 7.19
N VAL A 27 -11.89 3.10 6.18
CA VAL A 27 -13.29 3.56 6.29
C VAL A 27 -14.21 2.49 5.73
N SER A 28 -14.02 2.12 4.46
CA SER A 28 -14.87 1.18 3.73
C SER A 28 -14.04 0.35 2.76
N PRO A 29 -14.40 -0.90 2.46
CA PRO A 29 -15.39 -1.73 3.17
C PRO A 29 -14.98 -2.01 4.62
N GLY A 30 -15.96 -2.43 5.43
CA GLY A 30 -15.71 -3.02 6.74
C GLY A 30 -14.98 -4.37 6.62
N ASP A 31 -14.48 -4.89 7.72
CA ASP A 31 -13.90 -6.23 7.71
C ASP A 31 -14.97 -7.28 7.37
N GLU A 32 -14.55 -8.33 6.68
CA GLU A 32 -15.38 -9.44 6.20
C GLU A 32 -16.59 -9.03 5.33
N THR A 33 -16.54 -7.87 4.65
CA THR A 33 -17.68 -7.38 3.86
C THR A 33 -17.95 -8.28 2.64
N PRO A 34 -19.18 -8.77 2.44
CA PRO A 34 -19.55 -9.50 1.23
C PRO A 34 -19.99 -8.53 0.12
N PHE A 35 -19.45 -8.72 -1.08
CA PHE A 35 -19.92 -8.09 -2.30
C PHE A 35 -20.56 -9.12 -3.21
N GLY A 36 -21.66 -8.73 -3.87
CA GLY A 36 -22.32 -9.50 -4.91
C GLY A 36 -22.45 -8.68 -6.20
N GLY A 37 -22.82 -9.34 -7.30
CA GLY A 37 -23.01 -8.69 -8.60
C GLY A 37 -21.94 -9.02 -9.64
N GLY A 38 -21.07 -10.00 -9.37
CA GLY A 38 -20.07 -10.47 -10.33
C GLY A 38 -19.20 -9.33 -10.84
N LYS A 39 -18.93 -9.28 -12.16
CA LYS A 39 -18.06 -8.27 -12.79
C LYS A 39 -18.56 -6.82 -12.67
N ASP A 40 -19.83 -6.61 -12.32
CA ASP A 40 -20.42 -5.28 -12.22
C ASP A 40 -20.43 -4.77 -10.76
N ALA A 41 -19.90 -5.57 -9.82
CA ALA A 41 -19.77 -5.19 -8.43
C ALA A 41 -18.93 -3.92 -8.28
N PHE A 42 -19.49 -2.93 -7.59
CA PHE A 42 -18.82 -1.67 -7.28
C PHE A 42 -18.17 -1.80 -5.90
N ILE A 43 -16.84 -1.98 -5.89
CA ILE A 43 -16.05 -2.08 -4.67
C ILE A 43 -15.09 -0.91 -4.61
N VAL A 44 -15.36 0.03 -3.71
CA VAL A 44 -14.49 1.17 -3.44
C VAL A 44 -13.81 0.94 -2.10
N LEU A 45 -12.48 0.96 -2.12
CA LEU A 45 -11.65 0.96 -0.93
C LEU A 45 -11.46 2.41 -0.51
N GLU A 46 -11.83 2.75 0.71
CA GLU A 46 -11.79 4.11 1.27
C GLU A 46 -11.00 4.10 2.57
N TRP A 47 -10.14 5.10 2.75
CA TRP A 47 -9.34 5.28 3.94
C TRP A 47 -9.15 6.76 4.25
N GLN A 48 -8.60 7.06 5.42
CA GLN A 48 -8.31 8.41 5.87
C GLN A 48 -6.91 8.47 6.47
N ASN A 49 -6.25 9.60 6.31
CA ASN A 49 -4.95 9.86 6.93
C ASN A 49 -5.14 10.81 8.11
N SER A 50 -4.97 10.30 9.32
CA SER A 50 -5.06 11.10 10.54
C SER A 50 -3.97 12.17 10.52
N GLY A 51 -4.37 13.44 10.39
CA GLY A 51 -3.45 14.58 10.26
C GLY A 51 -3.02 14.92 8.84
N GLY A 52 -3.54 14.24 7.82
CA GLY A 52 -3.20 14.46 6.41
C GLY A 52 -1.84 13.88 5.99
N LEU A 53 -1.47 14.07 4.72
CA LEU A 53 -0.17 13.67 4.18
C LEU A 53 0.71 14.89 3.88
N PRO A 54 1.94 14.94 4.41
CA PRO A 54 2.92 15.94 4.00
C PRO A 54 3.30 15.81 2.52
N ALA A 55 3.84 16.88 1.94
CA ALA A 55 4.36 16.84 0.58
C ALA A 55 5.49 15.80 0.44
N GLY A 56 5.47 15.04 -0.65
CA GLY A 56 6.45 13.99 -0.93
C GLY A 56 6.17 12.65 -0.23
N ILE A 57 5.09 12.55 0.53
CA ILE A 57 4.58 11.30 1.10
C ILE A 57 3.29 10.91 0.38
N GLU A 58 3.16 9.63 0.07
CA GLU A 58 2.01 9.08 -0.62
C GLU A 58 1.39 7.92 0.14
N ASN A 59 0.12 7.67 -0.10
CA ASN A 59 -0.51 6.41 0.25
C ASN A 59 -0.03 5.32 -0.70
N VAL A 60 0.16 4.13 -0.17
CA VAL A 60 0.40 2.92 -0.95
C VAL A 60 -0.69 1.93 -0.58
N LEU A 61 -1.45 1.52 -1.59
CA LEU A 61 -2.54 0.57 -1.44
C LEU A 61 -2.03 -0.84 -1.74
N TYR A 62 -2.26 -1.74 -0.79
CA TYR A 62 -1.92 -3.15 -0.90
C TYR A 62 -3.19 -3.97 -1.00
N VAL A 63 -3.29 -4.81 -2.03
CA VAL A 63 -4.38 -5.77 -2.20
C VAL A 63 -3.81 -7.14 -2.55
N GLY A 64 -4.29 -8.16 -1.86
CA GLY A 64 -3.90 -9.54 -2.07
C GLY A 64 -5.08 -10.49 -2.07
N THR A 65 -4.91 -11.62 -2.75
CA THR A 65 -5.88 -12.71 -2.79
C THR A 65 -5.58 -13.73 -1.70
N VAL A 66 -6.62 -14.21 -1.00
CA VAL A 66 -6.47 -15.30 -0.02
C VAL A 66 -6.37 -16.63 -0.78
N SER A 67 -5.21 -17.29 -0.69
CA SER A 67 -4.91 -18.56 -1.36
C SER A 67 -4.90 -19.77 -0.42
N GLY A 68 -5.04 -19.53 0.88
CA GLY A 68 -5.14 -20.53 1.94
C GLY A 68 -5.62 -19.88 3.25
N PRO A 69 -5.85 -20.64 4.33
CA PRO A 69 -6.39 -20.12 5.59
C PRO A 69 -5.60 -18.93 6.16
N ASP A 70 -4.28 -18.94 5.98
CA ASP A 70 -3.37 -17.87 6.44
C ASP A 70 -2.43 -17.35 5.33
N THR A 71 -2.71 -17.71 4.08
CA THR A 71 -1.84 -17.34 2.95
C THR A 71 -2.50 -16.23 2.13
N VAL A 72 -1.81 -15.10 2.05
CA VAL A 72 -2.19 -13.97 1.19
C VAL A 72 -1.14 -13.80 0.11
N GLU A 73 -1.58 -13.90 -1.13
CA GLU A 73 -0.77 -13.56 -2.29
C GLU A 73 -1.00 -12.09 -2.65
N TRP A 74 -0.02 -11.24 -2.34
CA TRP A 74 -0.10 -9.81 -2.67
C TRP A 74 0.09 -9.61 -4.18
N ARG A 75 -0.89 -8.95 -4.80
CA ARG A 75 -0.94 -8.74 -6.26
C ARG A 75 -0.93 -7.27 -6.64
N PHE A 76 -1.27 -6.39 -5.70
CA PHE A 76 -1.33 -4.96 -5.88
C PHE A 76 -0.54 -4.26 -4.79
N ASN A 77 0.32 -3.36 -5.20
CA ASN A 77 1.14 -2.54 -4.34
C ASN A 77 1.48 -1.27 -5.12
N GLU A 78 0.53 -0.33 -5.12
CA GLU A 78 0.61 0.83 -6.00
C GLU A 78 0.58 2.13 -5.18
N PRO A 79 1.45 3.11 -5.50
CA PRO A 79 1.36 4.45 -4.95
C PRO A 79 0.09 5.17 -5.46
N MET A 80 -0.72 5.63 -4.52
CA MET A 80 -2.00 6.31 -4.76
C MET A 80 -1.86 7.84 -4.68
N GLY A 81 -0.65 8.38 -4.50
CA GLY A 81 -0.48 9.80 -4.21
C GLY A 81 -1.19 10.19 -2.91
N HIS A 82 -1.94 11.29 -2.97
CA HIS A 82 -2.77 11.78 -1.86
C HIS A 82 -4.21 11.25 -1.89
N ALA A 83 -4.55 10.35 -2.82
CA ALA A 83 -5.91 9.81 -2.91
C ALA A 83 -6.27 9.03 -1.64
N THR A 84 -7.55 9.09 -1.28
CA THR A 84 -8.12 8.44 -0.08
C THR A 84 -9.16 7.38 -0.44
N GLU A 85 -9.30 7.10 -1.73
CA GLU A 85 -10.21 6.09 -2.25
C GLU A 85 -9.63 5.42 -3.50
N TYR A 86 -10.05 4.18 -3.75
CA TYR A 86 -9.71 3.44 -4.96
C TYR A 86 -10.87 2.55 -5.41
N ASP A 87 -11.34 2.76 -6.63
CA ASP A 87 -12.34 1.93 -7.29
C ASP A 87 -11.68 0.70 -7.91
N LEU A 88 -11.94 -0.48 -7.35
CA LEU A 88 -11.34 -1.74 -7.81
C LEU A 88 -11.73 -2.13 -9.23
N ARG A 89 -12.75 -1.50 -9.83
CA ARG A 89 -13.05 -1.70 -11.25
C ARG A 89 -11.96 -1.20 -12.18
N LYS A 90 -11.10 -0.29 -11.69
CA LYS A 90 -9.90 0.15 -12.42
C LYS A 90 -8.80 -0.91 -12.43
N ALA A 91 -8.87 -1.89 -11.52
CA ALA A 91 -7.96 -3.00 -11.41
C ALA A 91 -8.55 -4.25 -12.08
N ASN A 92 -8.50 -4.27 -13.42
CA ASN A 92 -9.03 -5.36 -14.27
C ASN A 92 -8.52 -6.77 -13.89
N TRP A 93 -7.38 -6.87 -13.22
CA TRP A 93 -6.80 -8.14 -12.79
C TRP A 93 -7.53 -8.80 -11.61
N LEU A 94 -8.29 -8.06 -10.78
CA LEU A 94 -8.97 -8.63 -9.61
C LEU A 94 -10.12 -9.58 -9.99
N PHE A 95 -10.76 -9.33 -11.13
CA PHE A 95 -11.96 -10.05 -11.59
C PHE A 95 -11.72 -11.53 -11.88
N ASP A 96 -10.49 -11.88 -12.29
CA ASP A 96 -10.14 -13.22 -12.76
C ASP A 96 -9.36 -14.07 -11.74
N LEU A 97 -8.88 -13.47 -10.63
CA LEU A 97 -7.89 -14.11 -9.74
C LEU A 97 -8.43 -14.67 -8.42
N GLY A 98 -9.66 -14.37 -8.03
CA GLY A 98 -10.20 -14.89 -6.77
C GLY A 98 -10.28 -16.42 -6.80
N SER A 99 -9.54 -17.11 -5.91
CA SER A 99 -9.62 -18.57 -5.78
C SER A 99 -11.05 -18.99 -5.43
N GLN A 100 -11.65 -19.84 -6.27
CA GLN A 100 -13.01 -20.37 -6.01
C GLN A 100 -13.06 -21.22 -4.73
N ALA A 101 -11.93 -21.83 -4.35
CA ALA A 101 -11.84 -22.69 -3.16
C ALA A 101 -12.08 -21.91 -1.84
N HIS A 102 -11.85 -20.59 -1.83
CA HIS A 102 -12.02 -19.73 -0.66
C HIS A 102 -12.99 -18.57 -0.92
N GLY A 103 -13.88 -18.70 -1.91
CA GLY A 103 -14.94 -17.72 -2.15
C GLY A 103 -14.46 -16.34 -2.58
N ARG A 104 -13.42 -16.27 -3.43
CA ARG A 104 -12.80 -15.02 -3.93
C ARG A 104 -12.62 -13.99 -2.79
N ALA A 105 -11.90 -14.40 -1.76
CA ALA A 105 -11.58 -13.54 -0.63
C ALA A 105 -10.32 -12.71 -0.93
N PHE A 106 -10.38 -11.43 -0.57
CA PHE A 106 -9.30 -10.47 -0.73
C PHE A 106 -8.96 -9.82 0.61
N VAL A 107 -7.69 -9.49 0.78
CA VAL A 107 -7.18 -8.74 1.94
C VAL A 107 -6.58 -7.45 1.42
N TRP A 108 -6.82 -6.35 2.13
CA TRP A 108 -6.24 -5.06 1.78
C TRP A 108 -5.85 -4.26 3.02
N TYR A 109 -4.90 -3.35 2.80
CA TYR A 109 -4.47 -2.35 3.77
C TYR A 109 -3.79 -1.18 3.05
N VAL A 110 -3.58 -0.08 3.77
CA VAL A 110 -2.91 1.11 3.25
C VAL A 110 -1.75 1.49 4.16
N GLN A 111 -0.69 2.03 3.59
CA GLN A 111 0.46 2.56 4.33
C GLN A 111 0.93 3.87 3.71
N ALA A 112 1.38 4.82 4.53
CA ALA A 112 2.04 6.02 4.03
C ALA A 112 3.53 5.73 3.80
N ALA A 113 4.04 6.11 2.63
CA ALA A 113 5.42 5.89 2.23
C ALA A 113 6.00 7.09 1.49
N SER A 114 7.31 7.26 1.61
CA SER A 114 8.10 8.10 0.71
C SER A 114 8.38 7.30 -0.57
N ILE A 115 8.05 7.89 -1.72
CA ILE A 115 8.17 7.24 -3.03
C ILE A 115 9.30 7.90 -3.80
N THR A 116 10.29 7.11 -4.21
CA THR A 116 11.31 7.55 -5.16
C THR A 116 10.92 7.09 -6.55
N ARG A 117 10.99 8.00 -7.51
CA ARG A 117 10.75 7.71 -8.93
C ARG A 117 11.96 8.05 -9.78
N ASP A 118 12.17 7.25 -10.83
CA ASP A 118 13.04 7.58 -11.96
C ASP A 118 12.14 7.76 -13.20
N GLY A 119 11.89 9.01 -13.58
CA GLY A 119 10.79 9.35 -14.49
C GLY A 119 9.42 8.96 -13.90
N ASP A 120 8.67 8.13 -14.64
CA ASP A 120 7.38 7.60 -14.20
C ASP A 120 7.51 6.26 -13.43
N GLU A 121 8.70 5.66 -13.41
CA GLU A 121 8.94 4.37 -12.76
C GLU A 121 9.18 4.54 -11.26
N VAL A 122 8.45 3.78 -10.44
CA VAL A 122 8.65 3.72 -8.99
C VAL A 122 9.84 2.82 -8.69
N THR A 123 10.94 3.40 -8.22
CA THR A 123 12.18 2.67 -7.94
C THR A 123 12.37 2.31 -6.48
N ASN A 124 11.68 3.01 -5.57
CA ASN A 124 11.71 2.71 -4.15
C ASN A 124 10.43 3.15 -3.43
N ILE A 125 9.96 2.31 -2.52
CA ILE A 125 8.85 2.58 -1.60
C ILE A 125 9.41 2.44 -0.18
N ALA A 126 9.59 3.55 0.53
CA ALA A 126 10.10 3.59 1.89
C ALA A 126 8.98 3.95 2.87
N PRO A 127 8.45 3.00 3.66
CA PRO A 127 7.38 3.27 4.62
C PRO A 127 7.75 4.36 5.64
N VAL A 128 6.80 5.25 5.93
CA VAL A 128 6.93 6.33 6.92
C VAL A 128 5.83 6.32 7.99
N SER A 129 4.86 5.41 7.86
CA SER A 129 3.86 5.08 8.88
C SER A 129 3.85 3.57 9.13
N PRO A 130 3.28 3.10 10.25
CA PRO A 130 2.78 1.73 10.34
C PRO A 130 1.71 1.48 9.25
N PRO A 131 1.48 0.22 8.83
CA PRO A 131 0.34 -0.11 8.01
C PRO A 131 -0.97 0.13 8.78
N SER A 132 -2.06 0.37 8.06
CA SER A 132 -3.40 0.30 8.62
C SER A 132 -3.70 -1.11 9.16
N GLU A 133 -4.85 -1.25 9.82
CA GLU A 133 -5.42 -2.59 9.98
C GLU A 133 -5.61 -3.26 8.61
N ARG A 134 -5.65 -4.59 8.62
CA ARG A 134 -5.96 -5.37 7.44
C ARG A 134 -7.44 -5.71 7.46
N ARG A 135 -8.13 -5.44 6.37
CA ARG A 135 -9.53 -5.84 6.20
C ARG A 135 -9.68 -6.84 5.08
N ARG A 136 -10.68 -7.70 5.23
CA ARG A 136 -11.10 -8.69 4.26
C ARG A 136 -12.39 -8.25 3.59
N PHE A 137 -12.52 -8.58 2.32
CA PHE A 137 -13.82 -8.58 1.64
C PHE A 137 -13.92 -9.81 0.75
N TYR A 138 -15.16 -10.22 0.50
CA TYR A 138 -15.50 -11.39 -0.29
C TYR A 138 -16.24 -10.98 -1.54
N TRP A 139 -16.02 -11.70 -2.63
CA TRP A 139 -16.69 -11.42 -3.89
C TRP A 139 -17.41 -12.65 -4.42
N ASN A 140 -18.75 -12.59 -4.38
CA ASN A 140 -19.63 -13.64 -4.87
C ASN A 140 -20.18 -13.33 -6.27
#